data_AF-A0A972KR14-F1
#
_entry.id   AF-A0A972KR14-F1
#
_cell.length_a   1.000
_cell.length_b   1.000
_cell.length_c   1.000
_cell.angle_alpha   90.00
_cell.angle_beta   90.00
_cell.angle_gamma   90.00
#
_symmetry.space_group_name_H-M   'P 1'
#
loop_
_entity.id
_entity.type
_entity.pdbx_description
1 polymer ?
#
loop_
_entity_poly.entity_id
_entity_poly.type
_entity_poly.pdbx_seq_one_letter_code
_entity_poly.pdbx_strand_id
1 'polypeptide(L)'
;EIRVEVKPNGVSSESITASLKSIEGVTHVEKTGGDNELSFVVYASPGVDLREPVFRTAVKNNWVLLDMHRSGTSLESVFQKLTRSQ
;
A
#
# COMPACT_ATOMS: atom_id res chain seq x y z
N GLU A 1 -1.50 -6.27 -5.24
CA GLU A 1 -1.26 -5.36 -4.11
C GLU A 1 0.23 -5.04 -4.02
N ILE A 2 0.54 -3.89 -3.44
CA ILE A 2 1.90 -3.50 -3.04
C ILE A 2 1.84 -3.08 -1.58
N ARG A 3 2.91 -3.37 -0.84
CA ARG A 3 3.16 -2.79 0.49
C ARG A 3 4.09 -1.61 0.33
N VAL A 4 3.76 -0.54 1.02
CA VAL A 4 4.54 0.70 1.02
C VAL A 4 4.67 1.21 2.45
N GLU A 5 5.89 1.59 2.82
CA GLU A 5 6.20 2.17 4.11
C GLU A 5 6.74 3.58 3.90
N VAL A 6 6.12 4.55 4.57
CA VAL A 6 6.49 5.96 4.45
C VAL A 6 6.68 6.59 5.82
N LYS A 7 7.66 7.50 5.90
CA LYS A 7 7.78 8.41 7.03
C LYS A 7 6.87 9.62 6.81
N PRO A 8 5.90 9.90 7.72
CA PRO A 8 4.86 10.89 7.46
C PRO A 8 5.28 12.35 7.30
N ASN A 9 6.52 12.76 7.63
CA ASN A 9 6.96 14.17 7.54
C ASN A 9 5.97 15.21 8.11
N GLY A 10 5.21 14.85 9.15
CA GLY A 10 4.19 15.71 9.78
C GLY A 10 2.78 15.62 9.17
N VAL A 11 2.57 14.78 8.16
CA VAL A 11 1.27 14.52 7.52
C VAL A 11 0.52 13.40 8.25
N SER A 12 -0.79 13.55 8.44
CA SER A 12 -1.61 12.53 9.09
C SER A 12 -1.80 11.29 8.20
N SER A 13 -1.95 10.13 8.83
CA SER A 13 -2.16 8.87 8.10
C SER A 13 -3.42 8.87 7.23
N GLU A 14 -4.45 9.62 7.60
CA GLU A 14 -5.68 9.80 6.83
C GLU A 14 -5.43 10.58 5.52
N SER A 15 -4.61 11.63 5.59
CA SER A 15 -4.26 12.43 4.41
C SER A 15 -3.40 11.64 3.42
N ILE A 16 -2.47 10.82 3.92
CA ILE A 16 -1.70 9.89 3.09
C ILE A 16 -2.62 8.84 2.45
N THR A 17 -3.56 8.28 3.23
CA THR A 17 -4.54 7.31 2.72
C THR A 17 -5.37 7.91 1.58
N ALA A 18 -5.88 9.14 1.76
CA ALA A 18 -6.65 9.83 0.73
C ALA A 18 -5.83 10.09 -0.54
N SER A 19 -4.56 10.47 -0.37
CA SER A 19 -3.62 10.72 -1.47
C SER A 19 -3.23 9.45 -2.22
N LEU A 20 -3.10 8.31 -1.53
CA LEU A 20 -2.88 7.01 -2.18
C LEU A 20 -4.15 6.55 -2.93
N LYS A 21 -5.34 6.77 -2.37
CA LYS A 21 -6.62 6.42 -3.01
C LYS A 21 -6.92 7.22 -4.29
N SER A 22 -6.35 8.41 -4.45
CA SER A 22 -6.56 9.24 -5.65
C SER A 22 -5.67 8.86 -6.83
N ILE A 23 -4.73 7.91 -6.64
CA ILE A 23 -3.89 7.39 -7.71
C ILE A 23 -4.75 6.52 -8.64
N GLU A 24 -4.66 6.78 -9.95
CA GLU A 24 -5.36 6.00 -10.95
C GLU A 24 -4.97 4.51 -10.87
N GLY A 25 -6.00 3.65 -10.91
CA GLY A 25 -5.82 2.20 -10.80
C GLY A 25 -5.73 1.68 -9.37
N VAL A 26 -5.76 2.54 -8.34
CA VAL A 26 -5.93 2.10 -6.95
C VAL A 26 -7.40 1.75 -6.70
N THR A 27 -7.64 0.55 -6.18
CA THR A 27 -8.99 0.07 -5.82
C THR A 27 -9.24 0.11 -4.33
N HIS A 28 -8.20 -0.06 -3.52
CA HIS A 28 -8.30 -0.06 -2.06
C HIS A 28 -6.97 0.29 -1.40
N VAL A 29 -7.03 0.86 -0.19
CA VAL A 29 -5.85 1.19 0.63
C VAL A 29 -6.16 0.83 2.09
N GLU A 30 -5.30 0.02 2.69
CA GLU A 30 -5.38 -0.39 4.09
C GLU A 30 -4.15 0.10 4.86
N LYS A 31 -4.35 0.74 6.01
CA LYS A 31 -3.27 1.03 6.96
C LYS A 31 -2.99 -0.24 7.76
N THR A 32 -1.74 -0.69 7.79
CA THR A 32 -1.32 -1.91 8.48
C THR A 32 -0.25 -1.66 9.57
N GLY A 33 0.37 -0.48 9.60
CA GLY A 33 1.42 -0.10 10.56
C GLY A 33 0.97 0.87 11.68
N GLY A 34 1.89 1.12 12.62
CA GLY A 34 1.70 2.02 13.78
C GLY A 34 2.01 3.50 13.47
N ASP A 35 2.02 4.37 14.48
CA ASP A 35 2.07 5.83 14.26
C ASP A 35 3.46 6.41 13.94
N ASN A 36 4.55 5.70 14.26
CA ASN A 36 5.91 6.15 13.97
C ASN A 36 6.34 5.87 12.51
N GLU A 37 5.87 4.77 11.94
CA GLU A 37 6.15 4.32 10.58
C GLU A 37 4.83 3.88 9.94
N LEU A 38 4.37 4.61 8.94
CA LEU A 38 3.07 4.36 8.34
C LEU A 38 3.21 3.37 7.20
N SER A 39 2.82 2.13 7.49
CA SER A 39 2.76 1.04 6.51
C SER A 39 1.35 0.94 5.91
N PHE A 40 1.28 0.85 4.59
CA PHE A 40 0.04 0.72 3.83
C PHE A 40 0.11 -0.47 2.88
N VAL A 41 -1.02 -1.15 2.72
CA VAL A 41 -1.25 -2.08 1.61
C VAL A 41 -2.13 -1.37 0.58
N VAL A 42 -1.63 -1.25 -0.64
CA VAL A 42 -2.32 -0.59 -1.76
C VAL A 42 -2.69 -1.64 -2.80
N TYR A 43 -4.00 -1.74 -3.09
CA TYR A 43 -4.55 -2.68 -4.05
C TYR A 43 -4.72 -2.00 -5.40
N ALA A 44 -4.30 -2.72 -6.44
CA ALA A 44 -4.38 -2.27 -7.82
C ALA A 44 -5.51 -2.99 -8.55
N SER A 45 -6.08 -2.34 -9.56
CA SER A 45 -6.85 -3.01 -10.60
C SER A 45 -6.02 -4.09 -11.30
N PRO A 46 -6.64 -5.14 -11.86
CA PRO A 46 -5.94 -6.19 -12.58
C PRO A 46 -5.07 -5.62 -13.71
N GLY A 47 -3.80 -6.05 -13.79
CA GLY A 47 -2.85 -5.62 -14.82
C GLY A 47 -2.19 -4.26 -14.59
N VAL A 48 -2.53 -3.54 -13.51
CA VAL A 48 -1.92 -2.23 -13.18
C VAL A 48 -0.74 -2.42 -12.23
N ASP A 49 0.38 -1.76 -12.54
CA ASP A 49 1.54 -1.63 -11.63
C ASP A 49 1.53 -0.26 -10.96
N LEU A 50 1.37 -0.25 -9.64
CA LEU A 50 1.24 0.98 -8.85
C LEU A 50 2.57 1.54 -8.35
N ARG A 51 3.69 0.84 -8.56
CA ARG A 51 4.98 1.24 -7.96
C ARG A 51 5.44 2.62 -8.41
N GLU A 52 5.41 2.87 -9.72
CA GLU A 52 5.78 4.19 -10.25
C GLU A 52 4.81 5.30 -9.83
N PRO A 53 3.48 5.15 -9.97
CA PRO A 53 2.53 6.15 -9.48
C PRO A 53 2.65 6.46 -7.99
N VAL A 54 2.82 5.44 -7.14
CA VAL A 54 3.02 5.63 -5.69
C VAL A 54 4.33 6.36 -5.40
N PHE A 55 5.41 5.99 -6.09
CA PHE A 55 6.69 6.71 -5.97
C PHE A 55 6.56 8.19 -6.33
N ARG A 56 5.92 8.50 -7.46
CA ARG A 56 5.69 9.89 -7.90
C ARG A 56 4.83 10.67 -6.90
N THR A 57 3.79 10.04 -6.34
CA THR A 57 2.95 10.65 -5.30
C THR A 57 3.74 10.93 -4.03
N ALA A 58 4.61 10.03 -3.59
CA ALA A 58 5.48 10.25 -2.44
C ALA A 58 6.43 11.44 -2.66
N VAL A 59 7.08 11.52 -3.82
CA VAL A 59 7.95 12.66 -4.18
C VAL A 59 7.16 13.97 -4.21
N LYS A 60 5.97 13.98 -4.85
CA LYS A 60 5.12 15.17 -4.94
C LYS A 60 4.71 15.72 -3.56
N ASN A 61 4.43 14.83 -2.62
CA ASN A 61 4.02 15.20 -1.26
C ASN A 61 5.18 15.28 -0.27
N ASN A 62 6.43 15.18 -0.76
CA ASN A 62 7.64 15.20 0.05
C ASN A 62 7.62 14.13 1.18
N TRP A 63 7.13 12.94 0.90
CA TRP A 63 7.21 11.79 1.80
C TRP A 63 8.53 11.04 1.59
N VAL A 64 9.09 10.50 2.67
CA VAL A 64 10.25 9.59 2.55
C VAL A 64 9.72 8.17 2.45
N LEU A 65 9.95 7.52 1.31
CA LEU A 65 9.71 6.09 1.12
C LEU A 65 10.80 5.29 1.81
N LEU A 66 10.41 4.46 2.78
CA LEU A 66 11.32 3.57 3.51
C LEU A 66 11.41 2.21 2.83
N ASP A 67 10.27 1.68 2.39
CA ASP A 67 10.19 0.43 1.65
C ASP A 67 9.01 0.42 0.67
N MET A 68 9.15 -0.33 -0.43
CA MET A 68 8.06 -0.59 -1.37
C MET A 68 8.29 -1.91 -2.09
N HIS A 69 7.40 -2.87 -1.87
CA HIS A 69 7.50 -4.18 -2.50
C HIS A 69 6.13 -4.71 -2.92
N ARG A 70 6.12 -5.53 -3.97
CA ARG A 70 4.91 -6.23 -4.39
C ARG A 70 4.68 -7.39 -3.42
N SER A 71 3.54 -7.42 -2.73
CA SER A 71 3.17 -8.60 -1.97
C SER A 71 2.65 -9.65 -2.95
N GLY A 72 3.37 -10.77 -3.01
CA GLY A 72 2.92 -11.97 -3.69
C GLY A 72 2.03 -12.77 -2.74
N THR A 73 0.95 -13.35 -3.26
CA THR A 73 0.17 -14.34 -2.52
C THR A 73 1.06 -15.55 -2.26
N SER A 74 1.32 -15.88 -0.99
CA SER A 74 2.04 -17.11 -0.66
C SER A 74 1.13 -18.32 -0.91
N LEU A 75 1.69 -19.45 -1.35
CA LEU A 75 0.92 -20.69 -1.52
C LEU A 75 0.20 -21.07 -0.21
N GLU A 76 0.82 -20.80 0.93
CA GLU A 76 0.24 -21.01 2.25
C GLU A 76 -1.01 -20.14 2.50
N SER A 77 -1.02 -18.88 2.06
CA SER A 77 -2.21 -18.02 2.17
C SER A 77 -3.37 -18.51 1.29
N VAL A 78 -3.09 -19.14 0.15
CA VAL A 78 -4.09 -19.82 -0.68
C VAL A 78 -4.64 -21.05 0.05
N PHE A 79 -3.76 -21.89 0.59
CA PHE A 79 -4.15 -23.07 1.35
C PHE A 79 -5.03 -22.71 2.55
N GLN A 80 -4.64 -21.72 3.36
CA GLN A 80 -5.45 -21.29 4.51
C GLN A 80 -6.83 -20.76 4.13
N LYS A 81 -6.96 -20.03 3.01
CA LYS A 81 -8.27 -19.57 2.52
C LYS A 81 -9.17 -20.72 2.10
N LEU A 82 -8.62 -21.75 1.46
CA LEU A 82 -9.38 -22.92 1.01
C LEU A 82 -9.80 -23.83 2.17
N THR A 83 -8.95 -24.00 3.19
CA THR A 83 -9.21 -24.94 4.29
C THR A 83 -9.95 -24.34 5.48
N ARG A 84 -9.95 -23.01 5.67
CA ARG A 84 -10.80 -22.35 6.70
C ARG A 84 -12.28 -22.30 6.33
N SER A 85 -12.64 -22.67 5.09
CA SER A 85 -14.02 -22.77 4.62
C SER A 85 -14.61 -24.20 4.71
N GLN A 86 -13.94 -25.12 5.40
CA GLN A 86 -14.44 -26.48 5.69
C GLN A 86 -14.66 -26.71 7.17
#